data_AF-A0A0Q8P188-F1
#
_entry.id   AF-A0A0Q8P188-F1
#
_cell.length_a   1.000
_cell.length_b   1.000
_cell.length_c   1.000
_cell.angle_alpha   90.00
_cell.angle_beta   90.00
_cell.angle_gamma   90.00
#
_symmetry.space_group_name_H-M   'P 1'
#
loop_
_entity.id
_entity.type
_entity.pdbx_description
1 polymer ?
#
loop_
_entity_poly.entity_id
_entity_poly.type
_entity_poly.pdbx_seq_one_letter_code
_entity_poly.pdbx_strand_id
1 'polypeptide(L)' 'MPQHNHAPARHCSDCSGFASVAIATGLRLTDGSRDTVPVNCPTCHGTGTVPAPTRRTLTRA' A
#
# COMPACT_ATOMS: atom_id res chain seq x y z
N MET A 1 16.11 6.11 -30.57
CA MET A 1 15.61 5.31 -29.43
C MET A 1 14.45 6.05 -28.79
N PRO A 2 13.23 5.47 -28.68
CA PRO A 2 12.13 6.10 -27.97
C PRO A 2 12.37 6.05 -26.45
N GLN A 3 12.17 7.17 -25.77
CA GLN A 3 12.17 7.22 -24.31
C GLN A 3 10.79 6.80 -23.80
N HIS A 4 10.71 5.70 -23.07
CA HIS A 4 9.48 5.30 -22.38
C HIS A 4 9.34 6.15 -21.11
N ASN A 5 8.53 7.21 -21.20
CA ASN A 5 8.14 7.99 -20.03
C ASN A 5 7.01 7.26 -19.30
N HIS A 6 7.35 6.33 -18.42
CA HIS A 6 6.37 5.64 -17.59
C HIS A 6 5.69 6.63 -16.65
N ALA A 7 4.36 6.49 -16.50
CA ALA A 7 3.65 7.22 -15.47
C ALA A 7 4.24 6.86 -14.09
N PRO A 8 4.46 7.84 -13.20
CA PRO A 8 5.01 7.57 -11.88
C PRO A 8 4.07 6.64 -11.10
N ALA A 9 4.65 5.59 -10.51
CA ALA A 9 3.91 4.63 -9.71
C ALA A 9 3.30 5.30 -8.47
N ARG A 10 2.06 4.94 -8.15
CA ARG A 10 1.25 5.58 -7.10
C ARG A 10 1.38 4.87 -5.76
N HIS A 11 2.59 4.46 -5.41
CA HIS A 11 2.84 3.81 -4.13
C HIS A 11 2.57 4.77 -2.99
N CYS A 12 2.00 4.25 -1.91
CA CYS A 12 1.91 4.99 -0.66
C CYS A 12 3.34 5.27 -0.14
N SER A 13 3.64 6.52 0.24
CA SER A 13 4.97 6.90 0.73
C SER A 13 5.35 6.19 2.01
N ASP A 14 4.37 5.99 2.90
CA ASP A 14 4.64 5.51 4.26
C ASP A 14 4.99 4.02 4.28
N CYS A 15 4.40 3.22 3.38
CA CYS A 15 4.68 1.79 3.28
C CYS A 15 5.45 1.41 2.02
N SER A 16 5.72 2.36 1.11
CA SER A 16 6.41 2.12 -0.17
C SER A 16 5.79 1.01 -1.03
N GLY A 17 4.49 0.75 -0.87
CA GLY A 17 3.77 -0.35 -1.55
C GLY A 17 3.63 -1.64 -0.74
N PHE A 18 4.34 -1.80 0.38
CA PHE A 18 4.24 -2.96 1.28
C PHE A 18 3.14 -2.77 2.32
N ALA A 19 1.90 -2.73 1.86
CA ALA A 19 0.78 -2.23 2.63
C ALA A 19 0.23 -3.18 3.70
N SER A 20 0.52 -4.48 3.57
CA SER A 20 -0.06 -5.52 4.40
C SER A 20 0.99 -6.56 4.71
N VAL A 21 1.11 -6.93 5.99
CA VAL A 21 2.00 -7.99 6.47
C VAL A 21 1.21 -8.94 7.38
N ALA A 22 1.62 -10.21 7.40
CA ALA A 22 1.07 -11.23 8.29
C ALA A 22 2.09 -11.55 9.39
N ILE A 23 1.71 -11.34 10.65
CA ILE A 23 2.55 -11.65 11.81
C ILE A 23 2.09 -12.98 12.38
N ALA A 24 2.98 -13.96 12.45
CA ALA A 24 2.67 -15.25 13.06
C ALA A 24 2.46 -15.09 14.59
N THR A 25 1.39 -15.64 15.13
CA THR A 25 1.09 -15.62 16.57
C THR A 25 1.87 -16.69 17.35
N GLY A 26 2.52 -17.61 16.64
CA GLY A 26 3.21 -18.78 17.20
C GLY A 26 2.33 -20.03 17.26
N LEU A 27 1.02 -19.90 17.00
CA LEU A 27 0.09 -21.02 16.92
C LEU A 27 0.00 -21.59 15.50
N ARG A 28 -0.49 -22.82 15.43
CA ARG A 28 -0.94 -23.45 14.18
C ARG A 28 -2.44 -23.71 14.27
N LEU A 29 -3.13 -23.49 13.16
CA LEU A 29 -4.52 -23.85 12.98
C LEU A 29 -4.63 -25.37 12.83
N THR A 30 -5.84 -25.91 13.00
CA THR A 30 -6.11 -27.36 12.94
C THR A 30 -5.76 -27.96 11.58
N ASP A 31 -5.81 -27.15 10.52
CA ASP A 31 -5.40 -27.53 9.17
C ASP A 31 -3.88 -27.52 8.95
N GLY A 32 -3.10 -27.17 9.98
CA GLY A 32 -1.63 -27.12 9.96
C GLY A 32 -1.05 -25.79 9.47
N SER A 33 -1.87 -24.84 9.02
CA SER A 33 -1.42 -23.51 8.64
C SER A 33 -1.01 -22.67 9.86
N ARG A 34 -0.19 -21.63 9.66
CA ARG A 34 0.22 -20.74 10.76
C ARG A 34 -0.92 -19.78 11.07
N ASP A 35 -1.27 -19.67 12.35
CA ASP A 35 -2.15 -18.60 12.79
C ASP A 35 -1.40 -17.27 12.69
N THR A 36 -2.03 -16.29 12.02
CA THR A 36 -1.41 -14.99 11.73
C THR A 36 -2.38 -13.85 11.97
N VAL A 37 -1.85 -12.73 12.44
CA VAL A 37 -2.59 -11.46 12.56
C VAL A 37 -2.16 -10.55 11.42
N PRO A 38 -3.11 -10.05 10.60
CA PRO A 38 -2.80 -9.07 9.57
C PRO A 38 -2.55 -7.70 10.19
N VAL A 39 -1.53 -7.01 9.70
CA VAL A 39 -1.27 -5.60 10.00
C VAL A 39 -1.23 -4.83 8.70
N ASN A 40 -2.05 -3.79 8.62
CA ASN A 40 -2.17 -2.94 7.44
C ASN A 40 -1.57 -1.56 7.71
N CYS A 41 -1.01 -0.95 6.67
CA CYS A 41 -0.58 0.45 6.71
C CYS A 41 -1.80 1.35 6.98
N PRO A 42 -1.78 2.22 8.01
CA PRO A 42 -2.94 3.03 8.36
C PRO A 42 -3.25 4.11 7.32
N THR A 43 -2.26 4.57 6.55
CA THR A 43 -2.42 5.63 5.54
C THR A 43 -3.14 5.16 4.28
N CYS A 44 -2.84 3.94 3.83
CA CYS A 44 -3.45 3.36 2.63
C CYS A 44 -4.41 2.22 2.92
N HIS A 45 -4.63 1.87 4.20
CA HIS A 45 -5.51 0.78 4.64
C HIS A 45 -5.25 -0.57 3.93
N GLY A 46 -3.99 -0.87 3.64
CA GLY A 46 -3.61 -2.14 3.02
C GLY A 46 -3.66 -2.18 1.48
N THR A 47 -3.99 -1.08 0.79
CA THR A 47 -4.03 -1.05 -0.69
C THR A 47 -2.65 -0.88 -1.35
N GLY A 48 -1.69 -0.31 -0.63
CA GLY A 48 -0.32 -0.04 -1.13
C GLY A 48 -0.22 1.11 -2.10
N THR A 49 -1.35 1.73 -2.42
CA THR A 49 -1.42 2.86 -3.33
C THR A 49 -2.29 3.96 -2.74
N VAL A 50 -1.97 5.20 -3.11
CA VAL A 50 -2.79 6.35 -2.76
C VAL A 50 -3.50 6.89 -4.00
N PRO A 51 -4.74 7.39 -3.87
CA PRO A 51 -5.42 8.07 -4.96
C PRO A 51 -4.58 9.23 -5.50
N ALA A 52 -4.88 9.64 -6.74
CA ALA A 52 -4.34 10.89 -7.26
C ALA A 52 -4.63 12.02 -6.29
N PRO A 53 -3.65 12.88 -5.93
CA PRO A 53 -4.01 14.15 -5.33
C PRO A 53 -4.94 14.86 -6.31
N THR A 54 -6.15 15.20 -5.88
CA THR A 54 -7.07 15.99 -6.68
C THR A 54 -6.37 17.31 -6.98
N ARG A 55 -6.26 17.66 -8.27
CA ARG A 55 -5.62 18.92 -8.66
C ARG A 55 -6.42 20.06 -8.06
N ARG A 56 -5.93 20.66 -6.96
CA ARG A 56 -6.51 21.90 -6.45
C ARG A 56 -6.23 22.98 -7.47
N THR A 57 -7.28 23.41 -8.15
CA THR A 57 -7.22 24.61 -9.00
C THR A 57 -6.91 25.77 -8.05
N LEU A 58 -5.66 26.25 -8.08
CA LEU A 58 -5.31 27.50 -7.43
C LEU A 58 -5.98 28.60 -8.24
N THR A 59 -7.14 29.06 -7.80
CA THR A 59 -7.75 30.29 -8.31
C THR A 59 -6.83 31.43 -7.89
N ARG A 60 -6.10 31.99 -8.86
CA ARG A 60 -5.24 33.15 -8.65
C ARG A 60 -6.12 34.39 -8.71
N ALA A 61 -6.17 35.16 -7.61
CA ALA A 61 -6.85 36.45 -7.53
C ALA A 61 -6.05 37.53 -8.26
#